data_AF-A0A524CP53-F1
#
_entry.id   AF-A0A524CP53-F1
#
_cell.length_a   1.000
_cell.length_b   1.000
_cell.length_c   1.000
_cell.angle_alpha   90.00
_cell.angle_beta   90.00
_cell.angle_gamma   90.00
#
_symmetry.space_group_name_H-M   'P 1'
#
loop_
_entity.id
_entity.type
_entity.pdbx_description
1 polymer ?
#
loop_
_entity_poly.entity_id
_entity_poly.type
_entity_poly.pdbx_seq_one_letter_code
_entity_poly.pdbx_strand_id
1 'polypeptide(L)'
;MKVQNNITSTDIQESFGVKSTFFKDTIEGLKSRFVENQQIFNETYNEWARYFKHIYGEKVSFDLFIKHTYYIQLLYAFLIIKISKHKGVDLDSLFEIYKKGELFEPYIIINEFYTWFDFTRKQFSKLYQFLYIKDLASQDIFHKLYQDIFLSSTRHSIGEFYTPFLLVKEMVKDSYEFGVLTLDPSCGSGIFLLRILNFILESDESKESKMEAIRNLYGFDMNLLATFTAKINILLLISNSTVFQSNRIEKLPTIALMDSLFPDSKVFQDIFGDKSPNLDLVIGNPPWLTYKDIKRKVYQSKIRNLAESLDIKPASQYITHIELASLFFYGSSKNYLKENGIIHLVVPKSLINGDHCEKFRKFSIFRDVEIWDFPNNYFFNVPHICLKARYDSEVKSFLDNFPIPTKIFDNKLKLINKTKYSTYK
;
A
#
# COMPACT_ATOMS: atom_id res chain seq x y z
N MET A 1 -33.45 5.91 -8.34
CA MET A 1 -32.02 5.55 -8.33
C MET A 1 -31.43 5.88 -9.69
N LYS A 2 -30.60 6.93 -9.81
CA LYS A 2 -29.75 7.06 -11.00
C LYS A 2 -28.70 5.96 -10.90
N VAL A 3 -28.67 5.03 -11.85
CA VAL A 3 -27.57 4.08 -11.98
C VAL A 3 -26.33 4.92 -12.30
N GLN A 4 -25.45 5.09 -11.32
CA GLN A 4 -24.20 5.82 -11.49
C GLN A 4 -23.29 4.94 -12.37
N ASN A 5 -23.01 5.39 -13.59
CA ASN A 5 -22.19 4.70 -14.57
C ASN A 5 -20.70 4.82 -14.17
N ASN A 6 -20.32 4.20 -13.06
CA ASN A 6 -18.96 4.29 -12.51
C ASN A 6 -18.02 3.30 -13.21
N ILE A 7 -16.83 3.75 -13.59
CA ILE A 7 -15.73 2.87 -14.03
C ILE A 7 -15.29 2.02 -12.84
N THR A 8 -15.31 0.71 -13.03
CA THR A 8 -14.81 -0.28 -12.08
C THR A 8 -13.37 -0.69 -12.42
N SER A 9 -12.70 -1.39 -11.50
CA SER A 9 -11.39 -1.98 -11.77
C SER A 9 -11.43 -3.03 -12.89
N THR A 10 -12.59 -3.65 -13.14
CA THR A 10 -12.80 -4.59 -14.24
C THR A 10 -12.79 -3.87 -15.57
N ASP A 11 -13.52 -2.75 -15.70
CA ASP A 11 -13.59 -1.97 -16.94
C ASP A 11 -12.19 -1.49 -17.37
N ILE A 12 -11.36 -1.08 -16.39
CA ILE A 12 -9.98 -0.64 -16.62
C ILE A 12 -9.12 -1.82 -17.07
N GLN A 13 -9.20 -2.97 -16.40
CA GLN A 13 -8.45 -4.17 -16.77
C GLN A 13 -8.80 -4.63 -18.20
N GLU A 14 -10.09 -4.66 -18.55
CA GLU A 14 -10.52 -5.08 -19.89
C GLU A 14 -10.04 -4.12 -20.98
N SER A 15 -10.04 -2.81 -20.70
CA SER A 15 -9.70 -1.77 -21.66
C SER A 15 -8.20 -1.52 -21.80
N PHE A 16 -7.42 -1.73 -20.73
CA PHE A 16 -6.01 -1.33 -20.64
C PHE A 16 -5.07 -2.41 -20.10
N GLY A 17 -5.59 -3.58 -19.74
CA GLY A 17 -4.82 -4.74 -19.28
C GLY A 17 -4.14 -5.49 -20.42
N VAL A 18 -3.38 -6.55 -20.08
CA VAL A 18 -2.44 -7.23 -20.99
C VAL A 18 -3.10 -7.85 -22.22
N LYS A 19 -4.40 -8.13 -22.14
CA LYS A 19 -5.19 -8.70 -23.23
C LYS A 19 -5.76 -7.64 -24.19
N SER A 20 -5.83 -6.38 -23.75
CA SER A 20 -6.41 -5.29 -24.53
C SER A 20 -5.57 -4.95 -25.77
N THR A 21 -6.24 -4.44 -26.81
CA THR A 21 -5.56 -3.90 -27.99
C THR A 21 -4.73 -2.67 -27.64
N PHE A 22 -5.25 -1.80 -26.75
CA PHE A 22 -4.52 -0.63 -26.29
C PHE A 22 -3.17 -0.99 -25.67
N PHE A 23 -3.14 -1.97 -24.75
CA PHE A 23 -1.89 -2.43 -24.14
C PHE A 23 -0.92 -2.96 -25.19
N LYS A 24 -1.36 -3.85 -26.09
CA LYS A 24 -0.50 -4.45 -27.12
C LYS A 24 0.11 -3.37 -28.03
N ASP A 25 -0.72 -2.50 -28.59
CA ASP A 25 -0.30 -1.39 -29.46
C ASP A 25 0.72 -0.49 -28.75
N THR A 26 0.49 -0.17 -27.46
CA THR A 26 1.39 0.69 -26.69
C THR A 26 2.72 0.00 -26.39
N ILE A 27 2.70 -1.27 -25.99
CA ILE A 27 3.91 -2.04 -25.66
C ILE A 27 4.77 -2.27 -26.90
N GLU A 28 4.16 -2.55 -28.06
CA GLU A 28 4.88 -2.64 -29.33
C GLU A 28 5.54 -1.30 -29.67
N GLY A 29 4.81 -0.18 -29.56
CA GLY A 29 5.37 1.15 -29.79
C GLY A 29 6.51 1.51 -28.83
N LEU A 30 6.40 1.15 -27.55
CA LEU A 30 7.47 1.29 -26.54
C LEU A 30 8.73 0.51 -26.96
N LYS A 31 8.56 -0.74 -27.40
CA LYS A 31 9.67 -1.61 -27.84
C LYS A 31 10.31 -1.11 -29.14
N SER A 32 9.54 -0.57 -30.08
CA SER A 32 10.08 0.02 -31.31
C SER A 32 10.90 1.27 -31.02
N ARG A 33 10.38 2.20 -30.19
CA ARG A 33 11.14 3.39 -29.76
C ARG A 33 12.45 3.02 -29.09
N PHE A 34 12.47 1.96 -28.26
CA PHE A 34 13.69 1.45 -27.64
C PHE A 34 14.79 1.12 -28.66
N VAL A 35 14.43 0.50 -29.78
CA VAL A 35 15.39 0.14 -30.84
C VAL A 35 15.98 1.40 -31.51
N GLU A 36 15.21 2.48 -31.60
CA GLU A 36 15.59 3.71 -32.30
C GLU A 36 16.54 4.62 -31.50
N ASN A 37 16.51 4.60 -30.16
CA ASN A 37 17.31 5.50 -29.31
C ASN A 37 18.01 4.79 -28.13
N GLN A 38 18.75 3.73 -28.46
CA GLN A 38 19.26 2.72 -27.53
C GLN A 38 20.11 3.27 -26.38
N GLN A 39 20.86 4.36 -26.56
CA GLN A 39 21.77 4.90 -25.55
C GLN A 39 21.02 5.47 -24.33
N ILE A 40 20.09 6.41 -24.55
CA ILE A 40 19.30 7.05 -23.48
C ILE A 40 18.49 5.99 -22.72
N PHE A 41 17.93 5.01 -23.45
CA PHE A 41 17.16 3.95 -22.80
C PHE A 41 18.01 3.00 -21.98
N ASN A 42 19.24 2.70 -22.40
CA ASN A 42 20.12 1.82 -21.64
C ASN A 42 20.48 2.46 -20.29
N GLU A 43 20.74 3.76 -20.26
CA GLU A 43 20.99 4.52 -19.02
C GLU A 43 19.76 4.43 -18.10
N THR A 44 18.60 4.83 -18.62
CA THR A 44 17.30 4.79 -17.92
C THR A 44 16.97 3.39 -17.36
N TYR A 45 17.14 2.35 -18.18
CA TYR A 45 16.90 0.96 -17.78
C TYR A 45 17.88 0.49 -16.71
N ASN A 46 19.17 0.87 -16.81
CA ASN A 46 20.18 0.46 -15.84
C ASN A 46 19.90 1.06 -14.45
N GLU A 47 19.43 2.29 -14.40
CA GLU A 47 19.07 2.94 -13.14
C GLU A 47 17.80 2.34 -12.54
N TRP A 48 16.77 2.13 -13.36
CA TRP A 48 15.58 1.36 -12.97
C TRP A 48 15.95 -0.03 -12.43
N ALA A 49 16.83 -0.75 -13.14
CA ALA A 49 17.25 -2.08 -12.76
C ALA A 49 18.01 -2.06 -11.44
N ARG A 50 18.90 -1.09 -11.22
CA ARG A 50 19.63 -0.93 -9.95
C ARG A 50 18.67 -0.77 -8.77
N TYR A 51 17.64 0.06 -8.96
CA TYR A 51 16.60 0.28 -7.95
C TYR A 51 15.77 -0.99 -7.69
N PHE A 52 15.17 -1.57 -8.72
CA PHE A 52 14.24 -2.69 -8.55
C PHE A 52 14.90 -4.03 -8.26
N LYS A 53 16.20 -4.21 -8.56
CA LYS A 53 16.98 -5.37 -8.08
C LYS A 53 17.04 -5.44 -6.55
N HIS A 54 16.97 -4.29 -5.87
CA HIS A 54 16.90 -4.26 -4.41
C HIS A 54 15.63 -4.94 -3.87
N ILE A 55 14.53 -4.80 -4.61
CA ILE A 55 13.19 -5.24 -4.23
C ILE A 55 12.92 -6.65 -4.76
N TYR A 56 13.08 -6.87 -6.07
CA TYR A 56 12.75 -8.13 -6.75
C TYR A 56 13.94 -9.10 -6.84
N GLY A 57 15.16 -8.69 -6.50
CA GLY A 57 16.39 -9.46 -6.68
C GLY A 57 16.98 -9.38 -8.09
N GLU A 58 18.02 -10.16 -8.37
CA GLU A 58 18.84 -10.04 -9.61
C GLU A 58 18.10 -10.28 -10.93
N LYS A 59 16.92 -10.92 -10.90
CA LYS A 59 16.13 -11.27 -12.09
C LYS A 59 15.11 -10.18 -12.45
N VAL A 60 15.55 -8.95 -12.66
CA VAL A 60 14.74 -7.91 -13.31
C VAL A 60 14.90 -8.00 -14.83
N SER A 61 13.83 -7.82 -15.58
CA SER A 61 13.82 -7.96 -17.05
C SER A 61 13.45 -6.66 -17.73
N PHE A 62 13.89 -6.53 -18.98
CA PHE A 62 13.46 -5.44 -19.86
C PHE A 62 11.93 -5.41 -20.04
N ASP A 63 11.29 -6.58 -20.17
CA ASP A 63 9.82 -6.66 -20.25
C ASP A 63 9.13 -6.08 -19.00
N LEU A 64 9.69 -6.32 -17.81
CA LEU A 64 9.18 -5.74 -16.57
C LEU A 64 9.37 -4.22 -16.55
N PHE A 65 10.50 -3.69 -17.02
CA PHE A 65 10.71 -2.26 -17.16
C PHE A 65 9.65 -1.60 -18.07
N ILE A 66 9.43 -2.17 -19.26
CA ILE A 66 8.41 -1.66 -20.20
C ILE A 66 7.01 -1.66 -19.56
N LYS A 67 6.66 -2.73 -18.82
CA LYS A 67 5.38 -2.82 -18.10
C LYS A 67 5.24 -1.78 -16.99
N HIS A 68 6.32 -1.51 -16.24
CA HIS A 68 6.35 -0.44 -15.23
C HIS A 68 6.12 0.93 -15.90
N THR A 69 6.86 1.23 -16.97
CA THR A 69 6.71 2.50 -17.71
C THR A 69 5.28 2.68 -18.21
N TYR A 70 4.70 1.66 -18.85
CA TYR A 70 3.32 1.69 -19.31
C TYR A 70 2.34 1.99 -18.17
N TYR A 71 2.48 1.28 -17.05
CA TYR A 71 1.56 1.41 -15.92
C TYR A 71 1.64 2.81 -15.28
N ILE A 72 2.85 3.32 -15.00
CA ILE A 72 3.05 4.66 -14.43
C ILE A 72 2.46 5.74 -15.35
N GLN A 73 2.73 5.64 -16.65
CA GLN A 73 2.25 6.61 -17.63
C GLN A 73 0.73 6.57 -17.77
N LEU A 74 0.13 5.37 -17.71
CA LEU A 74 -1.33 5.20 -17.70
C LEU A 74 -1.96 5.84 -16.46
N LEU A 75 -1.41 5.57 -15.26
CA LEU A 75 -1.91 6.16 -14.02
C LEU A 75 -1.82 7.68 -14.04
N TYR A 76 -0.70 8.23 -14.52
CA TYR A 76 -0.51 9.67 -14.63
C TYR A 76 -1.49 10.30 -15.63
N ALA A 77 -1.65 9.72 -16.83
CA ALA A 77 -2.63 10.20 -17.81
C ALA A 77 -4.06 10.17 -17.24
N PHE A 78 -4.44 9.12 -16.51
CA PHE A 78 -5.73 9.02 -15.82
C PHE A 78 -5.94 10.18 -14.83
N LEU A 79 -4.92 10.50 -14.03
CA LEU A 79 -4.95 11.63 -13.10
C LEU A 79 -5.18 12.96 -13.81
N ILE A 80 -4.35 13.25 -14.83
CA ILE A 80 -4.42 14.51 -15.59
C ILE A 80 -5.80 14.70 -16.22
N ILE A 81 -6.31 13.64 -16.87
CA ILE A 81 -7.61 13.69 -17.53
C ILE A 81 -8.74 13.92 -16.51
N LYS A 82 -8.73 13.20 -15.38
CA LYS A 82 -9.83 13.28 -14.41
C LYS A 82 -9.88 14.62 -13.69
N ILE A 83 -8.75 15.13 -13.23
CA ILE A 83 -8.75 16.40 -12.46
C ILE A 83 -9.09 17.58 -13.35
N SER A 84 -8.68 17.54 -14.61
CA SER A 84 -8.88 18.67 -15.52
C SER A 84 -10.26 18.68 -16.18
N LYS A 85 -11.01 17.57 -16.16
CA LYS A 85 -12.43 17.52 -16.54
C LYS A 85 -13.28 18.51 -15.73
N HIS A 86 -12.96 18.70 -14.45
CA HIS A 86 -13.66 19.66 -13.57
C HIS A 86 -13.42 21.13 -13.95
N LYS A 87 -12.45 21.41 -14.82
CA LYS A 87 -12.07 22.77 -15.24
C LYS A 87 -12.46 23.11 -16.68
N GLY A 88 -13.12 22.19 -17.41
CA GLY A 88 -13.58 22.45 -18.79
C GLY A 88 -12.46 22.58 -19.83
N VAL A 89 -11.27 22.05 -19.55
CA VAL A 89 -10.09 22.12 -20.43
C VAL A 89 -10.25 21.16 -21.61
N ASP A 90 -9.92 21.63 -22.82
CA ASP A 90 -9.99 20.83 -24.05
C ASP A 90 -8.87 19.79 -24.17
N LEU A 91 -9.04 18.79 -25.04
CA LEU A 91 -8.12 17.66 -25.20
C LEU A 91 -6.68 18.08 -25.51
N ASP A 92 -6.48 19.12 -26.33
CA ASP A 92 -5.14 19.52 -26.76
C ASP A 92 -4.39 20.18 -25.61
N SER A 93 -5.05 21.10 -24.91
CA SER A 93 -4.50 21.70 -23.69
C SER A 93 -4.16 20.64 -22.62
N LEU A 94 -4.98 19.60 -22.46
CA LEU A 94 -4.69 18.49 -21.53
C LEU A 94 -3.49 17.67 -21.95
N PHE A 95 -3.35 17.42 -23.23
CA PHE A 95 -2.23 16.65 -23.76
C PHE A 95 -0.92 17.39 -23.54
N GLU A 96 -0.90 18.72 -23.73
CA GLU A 96 0.26 19.56 -23.41
C GLU A 96 0.59 19.55 -21.91
N ILE A 97 -0.42 19.60 -21.02
CA ILE A 97 -0.20 19.49 -19.57
C ILE A 97 0.41 18.13 -19.21
N TYR A 98 -0.13 17.05 -19.76
CA TYR A 98 0.41 15.70 -19.57
C TYR A 98 1.88 15.64 -20.00
N LYS A 99 2.21 16.21 -21.16
CA LYS A 99 3.57 16.24 -21.71
C LYS A 99 4.56 17.09 -20.90
N LYS A 100 4.11 18.15 -20.24
CA LYS A 100 4.97 18.98 -19.39
C LYS A 100 5.36 18.29 -18.09
N GLY A 101 4.49 17.47 -17.51
CA GLY A 101 4.84 16.65 -16.34
C GLY A 101 4.82 17.36 -14.97
N GLU A 102 4.53 18.66 -14.91
CA GLU A 102 4.71 19.49 -13.70
C GLU A 102 3.48 19.55 -12.76
N LEU A 103 2.41 18.79 -13.04
CA LEU A 103 1.17 18.91 -12.27
C LEU A 103 1.27 18.15 -10.93
N PHE A 104 0.96 18.84 -9.83
CA PHE A 104 1.00 18.34 -8.44
C PHE A 104 2.38 18.11 -7.86
N GLU A 105 3.42 18.75 -8.39
CA GLU A 105 4.68 18.85 -7.66
C GLU A 105 4.50 19.59 -6.31
N PRO A 106 5.22 19.19 -5.24
CA PRO A 106 6.20 18.10 -5.19
C PRO A 106 5.57 16.72 -4.87
N TYR A 107 4.25 16.59 -4.80
CA TYR A 107 3.59 15.38 -4.34
C TYR A 107 3.65 14.24 -5.34
N ILE A 108 3.34 14.52 -6.61
CA ILE A 108 3.55 13.60 -7.72
C ILE A 108 4.85 13.99 -8.41
N ILE A 109 5.82 13.07 -8.39
CA ILE A 109 7.06 13.18 -9.15
C ILE A 109 7.17 11.89 -9.93
N ILE A 110 7.09 11.99 -11.25
CA ILE A 110 7.42 10.86 -12.12
C ILE A 110 8.92 10.73 -12.08
N ASN A 111 9.40 9.61 -11.57
CA ASN A 111 10.83 9.34 -11.52
C ASN A 111 11.40 9.35 -12.95
N GLU A 112 12.62 9.87 -13.10
CA GLU A 112 13.31 10.03 -14.39
C GLU A 112 13.33 8.73 -15.21
N PHE A 113 13.34 7.56 -14.56
CA PHE A 113 13.33 6.29 -15.28
C PHE A 113 12.05 6.03 -16.11
N TYR A 114 11.00 6.83 -15.94
CA TYR A 114 9.71 6.69 -16.63
C TYR A 114 9.36 7.86 -17.56
N THR A 115 10.20 8.90 -17.64
CA THR A 115 9.93 10.12 -18.44
C THR A 115 10.30 9.96 -19.92
N TRP A 116 10.97 8.86 -20.27
CA TRP A 116 11.40 8.57 -21.64
C TRP A 116 10.26 8.23 -22.61
N PHE A 117 9.06 7.95 -22.09
CA PHE A 117 7.89 7.62 -22.88
C PHE A 117 6.69 8.44 -22.47
N ASP A 118 6.01 8.97 -23.48
CA ASP A 118 4.66 9.50 -23.38
C ASP A 118 3.75 8.86 -24.41
N PHE A 119 2.46 8.78 -24.05
CA PHE A 119 1.42 8.42 -25.00
C PHE A 119 1.40 9.38 -26.19
N THR A 120 1.16 8.82 -27.38
CA THR A 120 0.81 9.64 -28.54
C THR A 120 -0.51 10.37 -28.31
N ARG A 121 -0.74 11.50 -29.00
CA ARG A 121 -2.04 12.20 -28.97
C ARG A 121 -3.21 11.27 -29.27
N LYS A 122 -3.05 10.32 -30.19
CA LYS A 122 -4.07 9.32 -30.52
C LYS A 122 -4.37 8.38 -29.35
N GLN A 123 -3.35 7.86 -28.66
CA GLN A 123 -3.52 7.03 -27.48
C GLN A 123 -4.16 7.83 -26.33
N PHE A 124 -3.66 9.04 -26.07
CA PHE A 124 -4.19 9.93 -25.05
C PHE A 124 -5.66 10.28 -25.31
N SER A 125 -6.06 10.50 -26.57
CA SER A 125 -7.46 10.72 -26.94
C SER A 125 -8.35 9.52 -26.61
N LYS A 126 -7.88 8.27 -26.80
CA LYS A 126 -8.62 7.07 -26.38
C LYS A 126 -8.80 7.02 -24.86
N LEU A 127 -7.77 7.36 -24.09
CA LEU A 127 -7.85 7.47 -22.62
C LEU A 127 -8.88 8.53 -22.20
N TYR A 128 -8.80 9.70 -22.85
CA TYR A 128 -9.73 10.80 -22.60
C TYR A 128 -11.18 10.38 -22.85
N GLN A 129 -11.47 9.78 -24.00
CA GLN A 129 -12.81 9.31 -24.34
C GLN A 129 -13.35 8.27 -23.35
N PHE A 130 -12.50 7.34 -22.89
CA PHE A 130 -12.88 6.35 -21.89
C PHE A 130 -13.31 6.99 -20.56
N LEU A 131 -12.59 8.03 -20.13
CA LEU A 131 -12.83 8.74 -18.87
C LEU A 131 -13.89 9.84 -18.97
N TYR A 132 -14.17 10.37 -20.17
CA TYR A 132 -14.98 11.57 -20.37
C TYR A 132 -16.43 11.39 -19.88
N ILE A 133 -17.00 10.20 -19.95
CA ILE A 133 -18.45 9.98 -19.70
C ILE A 133 -18.73 9.37 -18.33
N LYS A 134 -17.71 8.88 -17.61
CA LYS A 134 -17.90 8.07 -16.41
C LYS A 134 -17.26 8.70 -15.17
N ASP A 135 -17.90 8.48 -14.02
CA ASP A 135 -17.26 8.72 -12.73
C ASP A 135 -16.36 7.54 -12.37
N LEU A 136 -15.32 7.79 -11.58
CA LEU A 136 -14.46 6.72 -11.08
C LEU A 136 -15.08 6.20 -9.79
N ALA A 137 -15.01 4.88 -9.57
CA ALA A 137 -15.37 4.34 -8.26
C ALA A 137 -14.49 4.96 -7.16
N SER A 138 -15.05 5.12 -5.96
CA SER A 138 -14.39 5.73 -4.80
C SER A 138 -13.38 4.82 -4.09
N GLN A 139 -12.93 3.74 -4.74
CA GLN A 139 -12.03 2.73 -4.19
C GLN A 139 -10.78 2.59 -5.06
N ASP A 140 -9.84 1.71 -4.69
CA ASP A 140 -8.69 1.38 -5.54
C ASP A 140 -9.18 0.78 -6.87
N ILE A 141 -9.14 1.58 -7.94
CA ILE A 141 -9.59 1.19 -9.27
C ILE A 141 -8.51 0.45 -10.07
N PHE A 142 -7.24 0.52 -9.64
CA PHE A 142 -6.11 -0.02 -10.40
C PHE A 142 -5.69 -1.42 -9.94
N HIS A 143 -6.25 -1.96 -8.86
CA HIS A 143 -5.81 -3.25 -8.33
C HIS A 143 -5.86 -4.41 -9.33
N LYS A 144 -6.92 -4.51 -10.15
CA LYS A 144 -7.03 -5.57 -11.16
C LYS A 144 -6.02 -5.38 -12.28
N LEU A 145 -5.84 -4.13 -12.71
CA LEU A 145 -4.85 -3.78 -13.72
C LEU A 145 -3.44 -4.12 -13.25
N TYR A 146 -3.08 -3.77 -12.00
CA TYR A 146 -1.80 -4.14 -11.39
C TYR A 146 -1.62 -5.66 -11.37
N GLN A 147 -2.65 -6.41 -10.94
CA GLN A 147 -2.59 -7.87 -10.89
C GLN A 147 -2.46 -8.55 -12.25
N ASP A 148 -2.98 -7.90 -13.30
CA ASP A 148 -2.95 -8.36 -14.68
C ASP A 148 -1.61 -8.08 -15.36
N ILE A 149 -1.05 -6.88 -15.17
CA ILE A 149 0.21 -6.45 -15.78
C ILE A 149 1.41 -7.15 -15.12
N PHE A 150 1.41 -7.24 -13.79
CA PHE A 150 2.50 -7.86 -13.06
C PHE A 150 2.17 -9.33 -12.81
N LEU A 151 3.14 -10.23 -12.93
CA LEU A 151 2.90 -11.66 -12.72
C LEU A 151 2.78 -11.97 -11.22
N SER A 152 2.00 -13.02 -10.88
CA SER A 152 1.89 -13.52 -9.51
C SER A 152 3.26 -13.93 -8.93
N SER A 153 4.17 -14.44 -9.76
CA SER A 153 5.54 -14.77 -9.34
C SER A 153 6.34 -13.56 -8.89
N THR A 154 6.15 -12.40 -9.53
CA THR A 154 6.78 -11.13 -9.11
C THR A 154 6.24 -10.68 -7.76
N ARG A 155 4.91 -10.72 -7.58
CA ARG A 155 4.25 -10.33 -6.31
C ARG A 155 4.56 -11.28 -5.14
N HIS A 156 4.47 -12.59 -5.36
CA HIS A 156 4.82 -13.59 -4.35
C HIS A 156 6.29 -13.48 -3.93
N SER A 157 7.19 -13.09 -4.85
CA SER A 157 8.60 -12.93 -4.53
C SER A 157 8.89 -11.80 -3.53
N ILE A 158 7.91 -10.93 -3.27
CA ILE A 158 7.97 -9.86 -2.27
C ILE A 158 6.86 -9.96 -1.21
N GLY A 159 6.09 -11.05 -1.22
CA GLY A 159 5.03 -11.32 -0.24
C GLY A 159 3.83 -10.37 -0.33
N GLU A 160 3.60 -9.75 -1.50
CA GLU A 160 2.45 -8.89 -1.75
C GLU A 160 1.16 -9.71 -1.90
N PHE A 161 0.18 -9.42 -1.03
CA PHE A 161 -1.17 -9.95 -1.12
C PHE A 161 -2.17 -8.78 -1.23
N TYR A 162 -3.03 -8.80 -2.24
CA TYR A 162 -4.08 -7.79 -2.36
C TYR A 162 -5.14 -8.01 -1.28
N THR A 163 -5.30 -7.02 -0.40
CA THR A 163 -6.26 -7.09 0.71
C THR A 163 -7.69 -6.88 0.19
N PRO A 164 -8.64 -7.80 0.46
CA PRO A 164 -10.02 -7.61 0.03
C PRO A 164 -10.68 -6.38 0.68
N PHE A 165 -11.37 -5.58 -0.12
CA PHE A 165 -11.98 -4.32 0.33
C PHE A 165 -12.95 -4.48 1.50
N LEU A 166 -13.72 -5.58 1.54
CA LEU A 166 -14.65 -5.85 2.64
C LEU A 166 -13.90 -5.97 3.99
N LEU A 167 -12.74 -6.62 3.99
CA LEU A 167 -11.89 -6.77 5.17
C LEU A 167 -11.34 -5.42 5.64
N VAL A 168 -10.81 -4.64 4.71
CA VAL A 168 -10.32 -3.29 4.97
C VAL A 168 -11.42 -2.42 5.59
N LYS A 169 -12.64 -2.48 5.03
CA LYS A 169 -13.78 -1.71 5.51
C LYS A 169 -14.11 -1.99 6.97
N GLU A 170 -14.19 -3.25 7.37
CA GLU A 170 -14.53 -3.61 8.75
C GLU A 170 -13.37 -3.36 9.72
N MET A 171 -12.11 -3.59 9.31
CA MET A 171 -10.95 -3.24 10.14
C MET A 171 -10.85 -1.73 10.40
N VAL A 172 -11.04 -0.89 9.38
CA VAL A 172 -11.06 0.57 9.52
C VAL A 172 -12.20 1.00 10.45
N LYS A 173 -13.39 0.43 10.29
CA LYS A 173 -14.55 0.72 11.14
C LYS A 173 -14.30 0.37 12.62
N ASP A 174 -13.52 -0.68 12.89
CA ASP A 174 -13.23 -1.15 14.24
C ASP A 174 -12.08 -0.41 14.95
N SER A 175 -11.13 0.16 14.19
CA SER A 175 -9.90 0.74 14.75
C SER A 175 -9.68 2.22 14.49
N TYR A 176 -10.27 2.80 13.45
CA TYR A 176 -10.06 4.21 13.11
C TYR A 176 -11.10 5.10 13.79
N GLU A 177 -10.63 6.18 14.41
CA GLU A 177 -11.46 7.27 14.92
C GLU A 177 -11.14 8.55 14.12
N PHE A 178 -12.12 9.45 13.96
CA PHE A 178 -11.94 10.62 13.11
C PHE A 178 -10.76 11.49 13.57
N GLY A 179 -9.84 11.79 12.65
CA GLY A 179 -8.74 12.72 12.88
C GLY A 179 -7.52 12.13 13.59
N VAL A 180 -7.52 10.85 13.98
CA VAL A 180 -6.36 10.23 14.64
C VAL A 180 -5.17 10.05 13.69
N LEU A 181 -3.96 10.21 14.22
CA LEU A 181 -2.70 10.03 13.49
C LEU A 181 -2.52 8.56 13.12
N THR A 182 -2.59 8.25 11.83
CA THR A 182 -2.67 6.89 11.33
C THR A 182 -1.56 6.57 10.33
N LEU A 183 -0.90 5.42 10.49
CA LEU A 183 0.09 4.90 9.55
C LEU A 183 -0.33 3.54 8.98
N ASP A 184 -0.20 3.40 7.66
CA ASP A 184 -0.04 2.11 7.00
C ASP A 184 1.46 1.89 6.66
N PRO A 185 2.17 0.97 7.36
CA PRO A 185 3.62 0.82 7.25
C PRO A 185 4.07 0.05 6.00
N SER A 186 3.13 -0.47 5.21
CA SER A 186 3.40 -1.17 3.96
C SER A 186 2.22 -0.94 3.01
N CYS A 187 2.02 0.33 2.65
CA CYS A 187 0.73 0.82 2.19
C CYS A 187 0.31 0.30 0.81
N GLY A 188 1.22 -0.25 0.01
CA GLY A 188 0.90 -0.78 -1.30
C GLY A 188 0.27 0.30 -2.18
N SER A 189 -0.88 -0.04 -2.80
CA SER A 189 -1.70 0.91 -3.57
C SER A 189 -2.58 1.83 -2.71
N GLY A 190 -2.46 1.76 -1.38
CA GLY A 190 -3.09 2.66 -0.41
C GLY A 190 -4.49 2.25 0.05
N ILE A 191 -4.90 0.98 -0.08
CA ILE A 191 -6.31 0.57 0.14
C ILE A 191 -6.86 0.92 1.54
N PHE A 192 -6.06 0.78 2.61
CA PHE A 192 -6.48 1.18 3.96
C PHE A 192 -6.63 2.70 4.06
N LEU A 193 -5.65 3.44 3.58
CA LEU A 193 -5.67 4.90 3.58
C LEU A 193 -6.82 5.47 2.74
N LEU A 194 -7.13 4.87 1.59
CA LEU A 194 -8.28 5.24 0.75
C LEU A 194 -9.60 5.01 1.48
N ARG A 195 -9.72 3.92 2.25
CA ARG A 195 -10.95 3.65 3.00
C ARG A 195 -11.12 4.64 4.15
N ILE A 196 -10.04 4.96 4.86
CA ILE A 196 -10.03 5.99 5.92
C ILE A 196 -10.36 7.36 5.32
N LEU A 197 -9.74 7.71 4.20
CA LEU A 197 -9.99 8.95 3.49
C LEU A 197 -11.46 9.10 3.06
N ASN A 198 -12.08 8.04 2.53
CA ASN A 198 -13.52 8.04 2.27
C ASN A 198 -14.33 8.31 3.55
N PHE A 199 -14.01 7.63 4.64
CA PHE A 199 -14.69 7.82 5.93
C PHE A 199 -14.59 9.29 6.39
N ILE A 200 -13.43 9.92 6.25
CA ILE A 200 -13.24 11.35 6.55
C ILE A 200 -14.09 12.22 5.63
N LEU A 201 -14.05 11.99 4.32
CA LEU A 201 -14.79 12.78 3.33
C LEU A 201 -16.31 12.68 3.50
N GLU A 202 -16.82 11.51 3.87
CA GLU A 202 -18.24 11.19 4.11
C GLU A 202 -18.77 11.70 5.46
N SER A 203 -17.90 12.10 6.40
CA SER A 203 -18.32 12.61 7.71
C SER A 203 -19.08 13.96 7.63
N ASP A 204 -19.80 14.32 8.68
CA ASP A 204 -20.50 15.63 8.79
C ASP A 204 -19.59 16.76 9.31
N GLU A 205 -18.28 16.50 9.41
CA GLU A 205 -17.30 17.44 9.93
C GLU A 205 -17.04 18.64 8.99
N SER A 206 -16.55 19.74 9.57
CA SER A 206 -16.19 20.92 8.80
C SER A 206 -15.12 20.63 7.74
N LYS A 207 -15.05 21.45 6.68
CA LYS A 207 -14.03 21.29 5.64
C LYS A 207 -12.62 21.39 6.23
N GLU A 208 -12.41 22.28 7.19
CA GLU A 208 -11.16 22.47 7.90
C GLU A 208 -10.79 21.22 8.73
N SER A 209 -11.74 20.68 9.50
CA SER A 209 -11.55 19.46 10.29
C SER A 209 -11.20 18.27 9.40
N LYS A 210 -11.90 18.10 8.27
CA LYS A 210 -11.61 17.05 7.28
C LYS A 210 -10.20 17.18 6.71
N MET A 211 -9.77 18.40 6.36
CA MET A 211 -8.42 18.63 5.85
C MET A 211 -7.34 18.29 6.88
N GLU A 212 -7.58 18.59 8.15
CA GLU A 212 -6.67 18.21 9.23
C GLU A 212 -6.60 16.70 9.39
N ALA A 213 -7.75 16.01 9.41
CA ALA A 213 -7.81 14.56 9.50
C ALA A 213 -7.11 13.86 8.31
N ILE A 214 -7.21 14.42 7.09
CA ILE A 214 -6.52 13.92 5.90
C ILE A 214 -5.00 14.04 6.05
N ARG A 215 -4.51 15.15 6.62
CA ARG A 215 -3.08 15.38 6.85
C ARG A 215 -2.48 14.39 7.86
N ASN A 216 -3.31 13.87 8.77
CA ASN A 216 -2.91 12.92 9.80
C ASN A 216 -2.71 11.48 9.28
N LEU A 217 -2.78 11.28 7.96
CA LEU A 217 -2.60 9.97 7.32
C LEU A 217 -1.19 9.83 6.74
N TYR A 218 -0.51 8.74 7.09
CA TYR A 218 0.82 8.38 6.64
C TYR A 218 0.79 7.01 5.97
N GLY A 219 1.55 6.85 4.88
CA GLY A 219 1.68 5.59 4.17
C GLY A 219 3.11 5.38 3.70
N PHE A 220 3.73 4.29 4.12
CA PHE A 220 5.10 3.97 3.74
C PHE A 220 5.14 2.69 2.94
N ASP A 221 5.97 2.66 1.90
CA ASP A 221 6.25 1.45 1.16
C ASP A 221 7.68 1.51 0.59
N MET A 222 8.34 0.35 0.47
CA MET A 222 9.67 0.26 -0.15
C MET A 222 9.61 0.24 -1.68
N ASN A 223 8.42 0.08 -2.27
CA ASN A 223 8.22 0.00 -3.70
C ASN A 223 7.75 1.36 -4.28
N LEU A 224 8.59 1.96 -5.13
CA LEU A 224 8.27 3.20 -5.84
C LEU A 224 6.95 3.11 -6.63
N LEU A 225 6.68 1.95 -7.24
CA LEU A 225 5.45 1.74 -8.00
C LEU A 225 4.21 1.77 -7.11
N ALA A 226 4.32 1.19 -5.91
CA ALA A 226 3.25 1.14 -4.92
C ALA A 226 2.96 2.55 -4.39
N THR A 227 3.98 3.26 -3.90
CA THR A 227 3.83 4.64 -3.39
C THR A 227 3.28 5.60 -4.45
N PHE A 228 3.72 5.49 -5.71
CA PHE A 228 3.15 6.26 -6.82
C PHE A 228 1.66 5.92 -7.02
N THR A 229 1.31 4.63 -7.05
CA THR A 229 -0.09 4.19 -7.19
C THR A 229 -0.96 4.73 -6.05
N ALA A 230 -0.51 4.65 -4.80
CA ALA A 230 -1.22 5.17 -3.64
C ALA A 230 -1.50 6.67 -3.76
N LYS A 231 -0.49 7.46 -4.16
CA LYS A 231 -0.64 8.90 -4.37
C LYS A 231 -1.66 9.23 -5.47
N ILE A 232 -1.60 8.53 -6.61
CA ILE A 232 -2.58 8.71 -7.71
C ILE A 232 -3.99 8.38 -7.22
N ASN A 233 -4.16 7.24 -6.56
CA ASN A 233 -5.44 6.81 -6.00
C ASN A 233 -6.02 7.85 -5.02
N ILE A 234 -5.20 8.38 -4.12
CA ILE A 234 -5.59 9.42 -3.16
C ILE A 234 -6.04 10.69 -3.89
N LEU A 235 -5.27 11.16 -4.88
CA LEU A 235 -5.63 12.37 -5.63
C LEU A 235 -6.92 12.18 -6.44
N LEU A 236 -7.09 11.03 -7.08
CA LEU A 236 -8.33 10.71 -7.81
C LEU A 236 -9.54 10.70 -6.90
N LEU A 237 -9.40 10.21 -5.67
CA LEU A 237 -10.46 10.21 -4.66
C LEU A 237 -10.77 11.62 -4.17
N ILE A 238 -9.75 12.36 -3.74
CA ILE A 238 -9.90 13.70 -3.17
C ILE A 238 -10.39 14.70 -4.22
N SER A 239 -9.96 14.59 -5.48
CA SER A 239 -10.37 15.50 -6.55
C SER A 239 -11.86 15.48 -6.88
N ASN A 240 -12.59 14.44 -6.48
CA ASN A 240 -14.04 14.37 -6.60
C ASN A 240 -14.77 14.99 -5.39
N SER A 241 -14.04 15.50 -4.39
CA SER A 241 -14.60 16.08 -3.16
C SER A 241 -14.60 17.61 -3.18
N THR A 242 -15.57 18.22 -2.51
CA THR A 242 -15.64 19.68 -2.28
C THR A 242 -14.54 20.23 -1.38
N VAL A 243 -13.82 19.31 -0.71
CA VAL A 243 -12.73 19.59 0.19
C VAL A 243 -11.45 19.97 -0.58
N PHE A 244 -11.27 19.43 -1.78
CA PHE A 244 -10.07 19.68 -2.59
C PHE A 244 -9.98 21.10 -3.13
N GLN A 245 -8.80 21.70 -2.98
CA GLN A 245 -8.38 22.89 -3.70
C GLN A 245 -6.97 22.61 -4.21
N SER A 246 -6.74 22.70 -5.53
CA SER A 246 -5.49 22.30 -6.20
C SER A 246 -4.23 22.97 -5.64
N ASN A 247 -4.39 24.08 -4.92
CA ASN A 247 -3.31 24.92 -4.44
C ASN A 247 -2.86 24.55 -3.01
N ARG A 248 -3.34 23.42 -2.45
CA ARG A 248 -3.06 22.98 -1.07
C ARG A 248 -2.52 21.56 -0.99
N ILE A 249 -1.49 21.28 -1.79
CA ILE A 249 -0.80 19.99 -1.83
C ILE A 249 -0.22 19.61 -0.46
N GLU A 250 0.21 20.59 0.33
CA GLU A 250 0.73 20.44 1.70
C GLU A 250 -0.26 19.83 2.71
N LYS A 251 -1.53 19.66 2.32
CA LYS A 251 -2.58 19.11 3.17
C LYS A 251 -3.04 17.70 2.73
N LEU A 252 -2.26 17.04 1.88
CA LEU A 252 -2.51 15.65 1.47
C LEU A 252 -1.88 14.65 2.45
N PRO A 253 -2.32 13.38 2.46
CA PRO A 253 -1.66 12.31 3.20
C PRO A 253 -0.20 12.17 2.81
N THR A 254 0.69 11.96 3.78
CA THR A 254 2.12 11.77 3.54
C THR A 254 2.38 10.34 3.07
N ILE A 255 2.60 10.16 1.76
CA ILE A 255 3.01 8.88 1.17
C ILE A 255 4.49 8.92 0.82
N ALA A 256 5.30 8.08 1.47
CA ALA A 256 6.75 8.10 1.35
C ALA A 256 7.34 6.76 0.92
N LEU A 257 8.38 6.84 0.10
CA LEU A 257 9.21 5.70 -0.26
C LEU A 257 10.18 5.41 0.90
N MET A 258 9.87 4.41 1.72
CA MET A 258 10.61 4.14 2.95
C MET A 258 10.48 2.67 3.39
N ASP A 259 11.54 2.14 4.00
CA ASP A 259 11.47 0.89 4.77
C ASP A 259 10.97 1.21 6.19
N SER A 260 9.74 0.80 6.52
CA SER A 260 9.15 1.08 7.82
C SER A 260 9.86 0.40 9.00
N LEU A 261 10.59 -0.70 8.78
CA LEU A 261 11.37 -1.36 9.83
C LEU A 261 12.74 -0.71 10.01
N PHE A 262 13.31 -0.17 8.94
CA PHE A 262 14.63 0.44 8.92
C PHE A 262 14.60 1.80 8.19
N PRO A 263 13.87 2.80 8.73
CA PRO A 263 13.70 4.07 8.06
C PRO A 263 15.03 4.80 7.90
N ASP A 264 15.22 5.44 6.75
CA ASP A 264 16.35 6.35 6.55
C ASP A 264 16.19 7.56 7.49
N SER A 265 17.24 7.91 8.23
CA SER A 265 17.15 8.93 9.27
C SER A 265 16.75 10.30 8.73
N LYS A 266 17.19 10.65 7.51
CA LYS A 266 16.87 11.94 6.90
C LYS A 266 15.40 11.96 6.48
N VAL A 267 14.95 10.93 5.76
CA VAL A 267 13.53 10.83 5.34
C VAL A 267 12.59 10.80 6.55
N PHE A 268 12.99 10.10 7.62
CA PHE A 268 12.23 10.04 8.86
C PHE A 268 12.12 11.42 9.54
N GLN A 269 13.24 12.16 9.62
CA GLN A 269 13.26 13.53 10.15
C GLN A 269 12.47 14.50 9.27
N ASP A 270 12.51 14.36 7.95
CA ASP A 270 11.73 15.20 7.04
C ASP A 270 10.21 15.01 7.25
N ILE A 271 9.78 13.81 7.63
CA ILE A 271 8.35 13.47 7.85
C ILE A 271 7.88 13.82 9.26
N PHE A 272 8.65 13.49 10.29
CA PHE A 272 8.23 13.59 11.69
C PHE A 272 8.94 14.70 12.48
N GLY A 273 9.93 15.36 11.90
CA GLY A 273 10.81 16.32 12.57
C GLY A 273 11.75 15.65 13.58
N ASP A 274 12.23 16.44 14.54
CA ASP A 274 13.13 15.96 15.61
C ASP A 274 12.43 15.13 16.70
N LYS A 275 11.10 15.01 16.64
CA LYS A 275 10.30 14.29 17.63
C LYS A 275 10.04 12.87 17.17
N SER A 276 10.05 11.93 18.12
CA SER A 276 9.54 10.58 17.86
C SER A 276 8.08 10.64 17.40
N PRO A 277 7.67 9.81 16.43
CA PRO A 277 6.29 9.74 16.00
C PRO A 277 5.41 9.33 17.18
N ASN A 278 4.27 10.01 17.34
CA ASN A 278 3.29 9.72 18.39
C ASN A 278 1.96 9.31 17.75
N LEU A 279 2.00 8.26 16.92
CA LEU A 279 0.83 7.84 16.16
C LEU A 279 -0.19 7.13 17.05
N ASP A 280 -1.46 7.34 16.74
CA ASP A 280 -2.60 6.73 17.43
C ASP A 280 -2.91 5.33 16.89
N LEU A 281 -2.70 5.12 15.59
CA LEU A 281 -3.08 3.90 14.89
C LEU A 281 -2.02 3.47 13.87
N VAL A 282 -1.65 2.19 13.91
CA VAL A 282 -0.96 1.48 12.84
C VAL A 282 -1.91 0.43 12.29
N ILE A 283 -2.25 0.50 11.01
CA ILE A 283 -3.21 -0.39 10.36
C ILE A 283 -2.73 -0.77 8.96
N GLY A 284 -2.86 -2.03 8.57
CA GLY A 284 -2.38 -2.45 7.25
C GLY A 284 -2.30 -3.95 7.05
N ASN A 285 -1.64 -4.32 5.95
CA ASN A 285 -1.31 -5.71 5.60
C ASN A 285 0.18 -5.81 5.27
N PRO A 286 1.07 -6.14 6.24
CA PRO A 286 2.50 -6.29 5.99
C PRO A 286 2.82 -7.41 4.99
N PRO A 287 4.02 -7.42 4.38
CA PRO A 287 4.44 -8.50 3.48
C PRO A 287 4.55 -9.84 4.23
N TRP A 288 3.95 -10.89 3.65
CA TRP A 288 4.00 -12.24 4.23
C TRP A 288 5.17 -13.04 3.66
N LEU A 289 6.37 -12.64 4.06
CA LEU A 289 7.62 -13.33 3.75
C LEU A 289 8.24 -13.91 5.02
N THR A 290 8.99 -14.99 4.84
CA THR A 290 9.87 -15.54 5.86
C THR A 290 11.33 -15.19 5.57
N TYR A 291 12.19 -15.31 6.57
CA TYR A 291 13.62 -15.01 6.47
C TYR A 291 14.28 -15.65 5.25
N LYS A 292 13.97 -16.93 4.96
CA LYS A 292 14.53 -17.66 3.82
C LYS A 292 14.12 -17.08 2.46
N ASP A 293 12.98 -16.39 2.38
CA ASP A 293 12.45 -15.84 1.13
C ASP A 293 13.15 -14.53 0.75
N ILE A 294 13.77 -13.85 1.73
CA ILE A 294 14.55 -12.63 1.50
C ILE A 294 15.80 -12.97 0.68
N LYS A 295 15.92 -12.37 -0.50
CA LYS A 295 17.04 -12.64 -1.43
C LYS A 295 18.36 -12.00 -0.99
N ARG A 296 18.30 -10.81 -0.38
CA ARG A 296 19.49 -10.02 -0.03
C ARG A 296 20.03 -10.41 1.35
N LYS A 297 21.26 -10.94 1.37
CA LYS A 297 21.93 -11.37 2.61
C LYS A 297 22.09 -10.27 3.65
N VAL A 298 22.39 -9.05 3.22
CA VAL A 298 22.49 -7.89 4.12
C VAL A 298 21.14 -7.60 4.80
N TYR A 299 20.04 -7.67 4.04
CA TYR A 299 18.70 -7.44 4.59
C TYR A 299 18.26 -8.57 5.52
N GLN A 300 18.56 -9.82 5.15
CA GLN A 300 18.40 -10.98 6.04
C GLN A 300 19.07 -10.72 7.39
N SER A 301 20.34 -10.30 7.42
CA SER A 301 21.03 -9.99 8.67
C SER A 301 20.33 -8.89 9.48
N LYS A 302 19.85 -7.81 8.84
CA LYS A 302 19.08 -6.76 9.52
C LYS A 302 17.81 -7.31 10.18
N ILE A 303 17.05 -8.12 9.46
CA ILE A 303 15.82 -8.77 9.94
C ILE A 303 16.09 -9.67 11.15
N ARG A 304 17.16 -10.47 11.12
CA ARG A 304 17.55 -11.31 12.26
C ARG A 304 17.93 -10.47 13.48
N ASN A 305 18.73 -9.42 13.29
CA ASN A 305 19.18 -8.55 14.38
C ASN A 305 18.00 -7.78 14.98
N LEU A 306 17.03 -7.36 14.15
CA LEU A 306 15.81 -6.73 14.62
C LEU A 306 14.94 -7.71 15.43
N ALA A 307 14.79 -8.96 14.97
CA ALA A 307 14.08 -9.97 15.75
C ALA A 307 14.72 -10.20 17.13
N GLU A 308 16.05 -10.12 17.19
CA GLU A 308 16.81 -10.21 18.45
C GLU A 308 16.58 -9.02 19.37
N SER A 309 16.66 -7.79 18.85
CA SER A 309 16.47 -6.57 19.63
C SER A 309 15.03 -6.36 20.11
N LEU A 310 14.07 -6.99 19.44
CA LEU A 310 12.66 -7.04 19.85
C LEU A 310 12.34 -8.22 20.79
N ASP A 311 13.32 -9.07 21.11
CA ASP A 311 13.17 -10.34 21.85
C ASP A 311 12.07 -11.27 21.30
N ILE A 312 11.87 -11.27 19.98
CA ILE A 312 10.97 -12.20 19.28
C ILE A 312 11.72 -13.20 18.40
N LYS A 313 13.06 -13.20 18.43
CA LYS A 313 13.89 -14.15 17.69
C LYS A 313 13.64 -15.58 18.19
N PRO A 314 13.26 -16.52 17.30
CA PRO A 314 13.03 -17.90 17.70
C PRO A 314 14.34 -18.64 17.98
N ALA A 315 14.20 -19.87 18.48
CA ALA A 315 15.30 -20.80 18.67
C ALA A 315 16.08 -21.06 17.36
N SER A 316 17.33 -21.50 17.47
CA SER A 316 18.28 -21.56 16.35
C SER A 316 17.77 -22.39 15.16
N GLN A 317 17.06 -23.49 15.43
CA GLN A 317 16.48 -24.37 14.41
C GLN A 317 15.36 -23.70 13.58
N TYR A 318 14.78 -22.61 14.07
CA TYR A 318 13.65 -21.92 13.42
C TYR A 318 14.03 -20.55 12.84
N ILE A 319 15.32 -20.17 12.83
CA ILE A 319 15.76 -18.85 12.34
C ILE A 319 15.30 -18.58 10.89
N THR A 320 15.27 -19.60 10.04
CA THR A 320 14.82 -19.50 8.63
C THR A 320 13.33 -19.21 8.49
N HIS A 321 12.55 -19.38 9.56
CA HIS A 321 11.11 -19.20 9.63
C HIS A 321 10.70 -17.87 10.28
N ILE A 322 11.63 -16.98 10.63
CA ILE A 322 11.27 -15.63 11.12
C ILE A 322 10.37 -14.96 10.08
N GLU A 323 9.16 -14.59 10.48
CA GLU A 323 8.17 -13.96 9.61
C GLU A 323 8.28 -12.44 9.67
N LEU A 324 8.31 -11.77 8.52
CA LEU A 324 8.33 -10.30 8.46
C LEU A 324 7.11 -9.68 9.14
N ALA A 325 5.93 -10.29 9.03
CA ALA A 325 4.71 -9.80 9.67
C ALA A 325 4.87 -9.66 11.20
N SER A 326 5.66 -10.53 11.85
CA SER A 326 5.92 -10.43 13.30
C SER A 326 6.79 -9.21 13.64
N LEU A 327 7.76 -8.89 12.77
CA LEU A 327 8.62 -7.71 12.89
C LEU A 327 7.89 -6.42 12.57
N PHE A 328 6.96 -6.41 11.61
CA PHE A 328 6.08 -5.27 11.38
C PHE A 328 5.18 -5.02 12.60
N PHE A 329 4.61 -6.07 13.20
CA PHE A 329 3.77 -5.91 14.38
C PHE A 329 4.52 -5.29 15.57
N TYR A 330 5.70 -5.83 15.92
CA TYR A 330 6.49 -5.29 17.03
C TYR A 330 7.25 -4.00 16.67
N GLY A 331 7.94 -4.00 15.54
CA GLY A 331 8.81 -2.92 15.09
C GLY A 331 8.03 -1.65 14.75
N SER A 332 6.91 -1.75 14.04
CA SER A 332 6.09 -0.56 13.77
C SER A 332 5.46 0.00 15.04
N SER A 333 5.07 -0.85 15.99
CA SER A 333 4.58 -0.36 17.29
C SER A 333 5.63 0.44 18.03
N LYS A 334 6.85 -0.12 18.17
CA LYS A 334 7.95 0.54 18.87
C LYS A 334 8.46 1.81 18.18
N ASN A 335 8.47 1.83 16.84
CA ASN A 335 9.02 2.95 16.07
C ASN A 335 8.03 4.12 15.94
N TYR A 336 6.72 3.85 15.94
CA TYR A 336 5.73 4.85 15.53
C TYR A 336 4.57 5.07 16.50
N LEU A 337 4.16 4.08 17.28
CA LEU A 337 2.99 4.25 18.16
C LEU A 337 3.35 5.01 19.43
N LYS A 338 2.45 5.89 19.85
CA LYS A 338 2.45 6.42 21.22
C LYS A 338 1.97 5.35 22.20
N GLU A 339 2.24 5.56 23.48
CA GLU A 339 1.69 4.75 24.57
C GLU A 339 0.16 4.63 24.44
N ASN A 340 -0.38 3.41 24.54
CA ASN A 340 -1.80 3.06 24.31
C ASN A 340 -2.31 3.19 22.86
N GLY A 341 -1.44 3.52 21.90
CA GLY A 341 -1.75 3.48 20.47
C GLY A 341 -2.16 2.07 20.02
N ILE A 342 -2.96 1.99 18.97
CA ILE A 342 -3.52 0.73 18.46
C ILE A 342 -2.68 0.24 17.30
N ILE A 343 -2.36 -1.05 17.29
CA ILE A 343 -1.93 -1.75 16.09
C ILE A 343 -3.01 -2.73 15.65
N HIS A 344 -3.35 -2.75 14.36
CA HIS A 344 -4.32 -3.69 13.79
C HIS A 344 -3.87 -4.14 12.40
N LEU A 345 -3.24 -5.32 12.31
CA LEU A 345 -2.66 -5.82 11.06
C LEU A 345 -3.35 -7.11 10.59
N VAL A 346 -3.43 -7.29 9.28
CA VAL A 346 -3.70 -8.61 8.69
C VAL A 346 -2.39 -9.41 8.69
N VAL A 347 -2.38 -10.59 9.29
CA VAL A 347 -1.15 -11.37 9.45
C VAL A 347 -1.37 -12.86 9.18
N PRO A 348 -0.31 -13.63 8.84
CA PRO A 348 -0.38 -15.07 8.77
C PRO A 348 -0.83 -15.68 10.10
N LYS A 349 -1.69 -16.71 10.04
CA LYS A 349 -2.21 -17.40 11.24
C LYS A 349 -1.09 -18.12 12.01
N SER A 350 0.04 -18.41 11.37
CA SER A 350 1.23 -18.98 11.99
C SER A 350 1.80 -18.13 13.14
N LEU A 351 1.56 -16.82 13.16
CA LEU A 351 1.99 -15.97 14.28
C LEU A 351 1.37 -16.39 15.61
N ILE A 352 0.14 -16.90 15.60
CA ILE A 352 -0.57 -17.31 16.82
C ILE A 352 -0.48 -18.81 17.10
N ASN A 353 0.00 -19.66 16.19
CA ASN A 353 0.04 -21.12 16.42
C ASN A 353 1.33 -21.85 16.00
N GLY A 354 2.29 -21.18 15.37
CA GLY A 354 3.54 -21.80 14.91
C GLY A 354 4.64 -21.80 15.97
N ASP A 355 5.36 -22.90 16.14
CA ASP A 355 6.43 -23.03 17.15
C ASP A 355 7.50 -21.91 17.03
N HIS A 356 7.82 -21.49 15.79
CA HIS A 356 8.75 -20.41 15.52
C HIS A 356 8.26 -19.02 15.96
N CYS A 357 7.01 -18.89 16.42
CA CYS A 357 6.42 -17.65 16.93
C CYS A 357 6.17 -17.69 18.45
N GLU A 358 6.69 -18.68 19.18
CA GLU A 358 6.49 -18.79 20.65
C GLU A 358 6.90 -17.50 21.40
N LYS A 359 8.04 -16.90 21.04
CA LYS A 359 8.47 -15.63 21.66
C LYS A 359 7.56 -14.46 21.28
N PHE A 360 7.13 -14.38 20.02
CA PHE A 360 6.19 -13.38 19.54
C PHE A 360 4.86 -13.44 20.32
N ARG A 361 4.35 -14.65 20.58
CA ARG A 361 3.10 -14.87 21.34
C ARG A 361 3.14 -14.45 22.79
N LYS A 362 4.30 -14.03 23.32
CA LYS A 362 4.35 -13.43 24.66
C LYS A 362 3.64 -12.08 24.70
N PHE A 363 3.53 -11.38 23.57
CA PHE A 363 2.90 -10.06 23.49
C PHE A 363 3.45 -9.09 24.54
N SER A 364 4.76 -9.15 24.77
CA SER A 364 5.46 -8.51 25.91
C SER A 364 5.32 -7.00 26.01
N ILE A 365 5.03 -6.31 24.91
CA ILE A 365 4.85 -4.84 24.82
C ILE A 365 3.42 -4.48 24.39
N PHE A 366 2.46 -5.37 24.67
CA PHE A 366 1.09 -5.25 24.22
C PHE A 366 0.11 -5.63 25.31
N ARG A 367 -1.05 -4.98 25.25
CA ARG A 367 -2.25 -5.30 26.03
C ARG A 367 -3.49 -5.31 25.14
N ASP A 368 -4.61 -5.76 25.69
CA ASP A 368 -5.91 -5.81 24.98
C ASP A 368 -5.81 -6.51 23.62
N VAL A 369 -5.04 -7.60 23.56
CA VAL A 369 -4.85 -8.38 22.33
C VAL A 369 -6.20 -8.99 21.91
N GLU A 370 -6.55 -8.86 20.64
CA GLU A 370 -7.77 -9.43 20.06
C GLU A 370 -7.45 -10.08 18.70
N ILE A 371 -8.06 -11.23 18.45
CA ILE A 371 -7.91 -11.98 17.19
C ILE A 371 -9.23 -12.00 16.43
N TRP A 372 -9.18 -11.69 15.12
CA TRP A 372 -10.24 -12.03 14.17
C TRP A 372 -9.80 -13.23 13.35
N ASP A 373 -10.52 -14.35 13.46
CA ASP A 373 -10.20 -15.60 12.79
C ASP A 373 -11.17 -15.91 11.64
N PHE A 374 -10.62 -16.53 10.60
CA PHE A 374 -11.28 -16.85 9.33
C PHE A 374 -11.04 -18.33 8.97
N PRO A 375 -11.76 -19.30 9.57
CA PRO A 375 -11.41 -20.72 9.55
C PRO A 375 -11.23 -21.37 8.17
N ASN A 376 -11.89 -20.86 7.13
CA ASN A 376 -11.80 -21.41 5.77
C ASN A 376 -11.04 -20.50 4.80
N ASN A 377 -10.15 -19.63 5.30
CA ASN A 377 -9.27 -18.78 4.49
C ASN A 377 -10.02 -17.97 3.42
N TYR A 378 -11.09 -17.28 3.82
CA TYR A 378 -12.02 -16.66 2.88
C TYR A 378 -11.40 -15.55 2.00
N PHE A 379 -10.39 -14.85 2.52
CA PHE A 379 -9.85 -13.64 1.90
C PHE A 379 -8.52 -13.84 1.16
N PHE A 380 -7.74 -14.85 1.56
CA PHE A 380 -6.43 -15.15 1.01
C PHE A 380 -6.24 -16.66 0.90
N ASN A 381 -5.39 -17.10 -0.02
CA ASN A 381 -5.04 -18.51 -0.19
C ASN A 381 -4.07 -19.06 0.87
N VAL A 382 -3.71 -18.24 1.87
CA VAL A 382 -2.86 -18.60 3.00
C VAL A 382 -3.67 -18.41 4.29
N PRO A 383 -3.54 -19.29 5.30
CA PRO A 383 -4.15 -19.09 6.61
C PRO A 383 -3.76 -17.75 7.24
N HIS A 384 -4.75 -16.95 7.59
CA HIS A 384 -4.58 -15.58 8.05
C HIS A 384 -5.58 -15.22 9.14
N ILE A 385 -5.26 -14.16 9.87
CA ILE A 385 -6.09 -13.53 10.91
C ILE A 385 -5.94 -12.01 10.79
N CYS A 386 -6.82 -11.26 11.46
CA CYS A 386 -6.48 -9.89 11.87
C CYS A 386 -6.08 -9.90 13.34
N LEU A 387 -4.96 -9.29 13.66
CA LEU A 387 -4.43 -9.18 15.01
C LEU A 387 -4.47 -7.72 15.43
N LYS A 388 -5.18 -7.43 16.51
CA LYS A 388 -5.30 -6.11 17.11
C LYS A 388 -4.69 -6.12 18.50
N ALA A 389 -4.00 -5.05 18.88
CA ALA A 389 -3.50 -4.86 20.25
C ALA A 389 -3.29 -3.37 20.54
N ARG A 390 -3.16 -3.02 21.82
CA ARG A 390 -2.66 -1.72 22.26
C ARG A 390 -1.18 -1.81 22.62
N TYR A 391 -0.39 -0.87 22.15
CA TYR A 391 1.02 -0.74 22.50
C TYR A 391 1.16 -0.28 23.95
N ASP A 392 2.03 -0.97 24.69
CA ASP A 392 2.40 -0.67 26.07
C ASP A 392 3.93 -0.76 26.17
N SER A 393 4.58 0.35 26.52
CA SER A 393 6.05 0.41 26.59
C SER A 393 6.64 -0.37 27.76
N GLU A 394 5.84 -0.71 28.77
CA GLU A 394 6.28 -1.55 29.88
C GLU A 394 6.19 -3.04 29.52
N VAL A 395 7.25 -3.79 29.84
CA VAL A 395 7.26 -5.24 29.63
C VAL A 395 6.24 -5.89 30.56
N LYS A 396 5.21 -6.52 29.98
CA LYS A 396 4.17 -7.24 30.74
C LYS A 396 4.48 -8.72 30.92
N SER A 397 3.84 -9.30 31.93
CA SER A 397 3.75 -10.76 32.06
C SER A 397 2.93 -11.29 30.89
N PHE A 398 3.43 -12.28 30.17
CA PHE A 398 2.70 -12.84 29.02
C PHE A 398 1.32 -13.39 29.42
N LEU A 399 1.16 -13.83 30.68
CA LEU A 399 -0.10 -14.37 31.21
C LEU A 399 -1.23 -13.34 31.19
N ASP A 400 -0.91 -12.04 31.24
CA ASP A 400 -1.91 -10.96 31.29
C ASP A 400 -2.73 -10.87 29.99
N ASN A 401 -2.16 -11.36 28.88
CA ASN A 401 -2.81 -11.37 27.57
C ASN A 401 -3.63 -12.63 27.30
N PHE A 402 -3.49 -13.69 28.11
CA PHE A 402 -4.22 -14.95 27.91
C PHE A 402 -5.34 -15.13 28.94
N PRO A 403 -6.47 -15.76 28.53
CA PRO A 403 -6.77 -16.21 27.17
C PRO A 403 -7.25 -15.07 26.26
N ILE A 404 -6.79 -15.04 25.01
CA ILE A 404 -7.00 -13.94 24.06
C ILE A 404 -8.42 -13.97 23.50
N PRO A 405 -9.22 -12.89 23.62
CA PRO A 405 -10.51 -12.75 22.95
C PRO A 405 -10.39 -12.99 21.44
N THR A 406 -11.18 -13.94 20.92
CA THR A 406 -11.15 -14.31 19.50
C THR A 406 -12.56 -14.24 18.90
N LYS A 407 -12.71 -13.43 17.85
CA LYS A 407 -13.94 -13.28 17.05
C LYS A 407 -13.81 -14.13 15.78
N ILE A 408 -14.79 -14.99 15.51
CA ILE A 408 -14.82 -15.85 14.32
C ILE A 408 -15.79 -15.24 13.31
N PHE A 409 -15.33 -14.99 12.09
CA PHE A 409 -16.12 -14.37 11.03
C PHE A 409 -16.38 -15.31 9.85
N ASP A 410 -17.49 -15.10 9.13
CA ASP A 410 -17.76 -15.74 7.83
C ASP A 410 -17.11 -14.99 6.65
N ASN A 411 -17.31 -15.48 5.43
CA ASN A 411 -16.83 -14.85 4.20
C ASN A 411 -17.46 -13.48 3.88
N LYS A 412 -18.49 -13.06 4.63
CA LYS A 412 -19.15 -11.75 4.55
C LYS A 412 -18.81 -10.86 5.75
N LEU A 413 -17.83 -11.26 6.57
CA LEU A 413 -17.45 -10.60 7.83
C LEU A 413 -18.60 -10.44 8.82
N LYS A 414 -19.54 -11.39 8.82
CA LYS A 414 -20.50 -11.51 9.91
C LYS A 414 -19.88 -12.32 11.05
N LEU A 415 -20.00 -11.81 12.26
CA LEU A 415 -19.55 -12.50 13.46
C LEU A 415 -20.40 -13.76 13.66
N ILE A 416 -19.76 -14.93 13.58
CA ILE A 416 -20.39 -16.24 13.79
C ILE A 416 -20.30 -16.64 15.26
N ASN A 417 -19.14 -16.41 15.88
CA ASN A 417 -18.87 -16.89 17.23
C ASN A 417 -17.83 -16.00 17.94
N LYS A 418 -17.85 -16.03 19.28
CA LYS A 418 -16.78 -15.49 20.14
C LYS A 418 -16.21 -16.64 20.95
N THR A 419 -14.91 -16.81 20.89
CA THR A 419 -14.16 -17.83 21.65
C THR A 419 -12.96 -17.17 22.33
N LYS A 420 -12.13 -17.98 22.98
CA LYS A 420 -10.88 -17.53 23.59
C LYS A 420 -9.73 -18.41 23.13
N TYR A 421 -8.64 -17.80 22.70
CA TYR A 421 -7.41 -18.48 22.33
C TYR A 421 -6.53 -18.62 23.59
N SER A 422 -6.43 -19.83 24.13
CA SER A 422 -5.83 -20.11 25.44
C SER A 422 -4.42 -20.71 25.39
N THR A 423 -3.94 -21.11 24.20
CA THR A 423 -2.66 -21.79 24.05
C THR A 423 -1.52 -20.81 23.88
N TYR A 424 -0.65 -20.72 24.89
CA TYR A 424 0.66 -20.10 24.74
C TYR A 424 1.60 -20.96 23.90
N LYS A 425 1.63 -22.27 24.19
CA LYS A 425 2.45 -23.27 23.51
C LYS A 425 2.00 -23.46 22.07
#